data_AF-A0A6N2XGF0-F1
#
_entry.id   AF-A0A6N2XGF0-F1
#
_cell.length_a   1.000
_cell.length_b   1.000
_cell.length_c   1.000
_cell.angle_alpha   90.00
_cell.angle_beta   90.00
_cell.angle_gamma   90.00
#
_symmetry.space_group_name_H-M   'P 1'
#
loop_
_entity.id
_entity.type
_entity.pdbx_description
1 polymer ?
#
loop_
_entity_poly.entity_id
_entity_poly.type
_entity_poly.pdbx_seq_one_letter_code
_entity_poly.pdbx_strand_id
1 'polypeptide(L)'
;MVGLLIGILIFISIPKEYETSIYTVPESTSGKIDTDEGFSSEVSIGGKKIQDAIIPSLYPEVVSSTPFLLSLFDIPITLSNNKELSTLTLSEYMSTHQRSPWWNTIRVGILQIISFPITIFSEKETNDTSNLQPTSHQHGETIDIFHLSKREIAIAAAINSRINVDVDKKKRTVTLHIRMQDPLVSATVADSVMAKLQKFVSDYRTKKECINLEHAENLYQQARKRYYEAQETYAHFADANQSLSLKLYQKELYNLQIAKDIAYKEYTETLQQLQFAKIRVYKKRPVFAIIEPATVPLSPVSPSKIKILSVIFLLSLAMGCGWIYFKTMPCYNYDQKDI
;
A
#
# COMPACT_ATOMS: atom_id res chain seq x y z
N MET A 1 21.07 -14.22 -41.03
CA MET A 1 21.93 -13.11 -40.56
C MET A 1 21.15 -11.85 -40.21
N VAL A 2 20.29 -11.33 -41.09
CA VAL A 2 19.49 -10.10 -40.84
C VAL A 2 18.59 -10.22 -39.60
N GLY A 3 17.87 -11.33 -39.42
CA GLY A 3 17.02 -11.54 -38.24
C GLY A 3 17.77 -11.60 -36.90
N LEU A 4 19.02 -12.06 -36.92
CA LEU A 4 19.89 -12.10 -35.73
C LEU A 4 20.37 -10.69 -35.36
N LEU A 5 20.72 -9.87 -36.34
CA LEU A 5 21.08 -8.46 -36.13
C LEU A 5 19.91 -7.63 -35.59
N ILE A 6 18.72 -7.80 -36.17
CA ILE A 6 17.48 -7.19 -35.66
C ILE A 6 17.20 -7.65 -34.22
N GLY A 7 17.37 -8.95 -33.94
CA GLY A 7 17.15 -9.51 -32.61
C GLY A 7 18.07 -8.92 -31.54
N ILE A 8 19.37 -8.73 -31.86
CA ILE A 8 20.35 -8.11 -30.95
C ILE A 8 20.02 -6.62 -30.73
N LEU A 9 19.61 -5.90 -31.77
CA LEU A 9 19.21 -4.49 -31.66
C LEU A 9 17.98 -4.31 -30.75
N ILE A 10 16.99 -5.20 -30.89
CA ILE A 10 15.80 -5.22 -30.02
C ILE A 10 16.19 -5.57 -28.58
N PHE A 11 17.12 -6.52 -28.39
CA PHE A 11 17.59 -6.92 -27.06
C PHE A 11 18.26 -5.76 -26.31
N ILE A 12 19.14 -5.02 -26.98
CA ILE A 12 19.84 -3.86 -26.39
C ILE A 12 18.86 -2.73 -26.06
N SER A 13 17.73 -2.65 -26.76
CA SER A 13 16.71 -1.63 -26.54
C SER A 13 15.84 -1.85 -25.31
N ILE A 14 15.73 -3.07 -24.77
CA ILE A 14 14.85 -3.34 -23.63
C ILE A 14 15.58 -2.95 -22.34
N PRO A 15 15.04 -2.02 -21.52
CA PRO A 15 15.68 -1.67 -20.27
C PRO A 15 15.76 -2.89 -19.36
N LYS A 16 16.88 -2.99 -18.62
CA LYS A 16 17.03 -4.03 -17.60
C LYS A 16 16.09 -3.72 -16.44
N GLU A 17 15.45 -4.76 -15.90
CA GLU A 17 14.65 -4.65 -14.69
C GLU A 17 15.17 -5.62 -13.65
N TYR A 18 15.17 -5.15 -12.42
CA TYR A 18 15.60 -5.84 -11.23
C TYR A 18 14.39 -6.09 -10.36
N GLU A 19 14.32 -7.28 -9.77
CA GLU A 19 13.22 -7.66 -8.88
C GLU A 19 13.75 -7.87 -7.48
N THR A 20 13.10 -7.23 -6.52
CA THR A 20 13.32 -7.47 -5.09
C THR A 20 12.11 -8.15 -4.50
N SER A 21 12.34 -9.33 -3.93
CA SER A 21 11.32 -10.12 -3.26
C SER A 21 11.51 -10.01 -1.75
N ILE A 22 10.46 -9.70 -1.01
CA ILE A 22 10.46 -9.76 0.46
C ILE A 22 9.47 -10.83 0.91
N TYR A 23 9.95 -11.75 1.74
CA TYR A 23 9.16 -12.82 2.31
C TYR A 23 8.73 -12.45 3.72
N THR A 24 7.42 -12.40 3.95
CA THR A 24 6.86 -12.13 5.28
C THR A 24 5.83 -13.16 5.68
N VAL A 25 5.89 -13.54 6.95
CA VAL A 25 4.84 -14.30 7.61
C VAL A 25 4.07 -13.28 8.46
N PRO A 26 2.78 -13.05 8.19
CA PRO A 26 1.96 -12.29 9.11
C PRO A 26 1.93 -13.06 10.42
N GLU A 27 2.42 -12.46 11.50
CA GLU A 27 2.25 -12.99 12.84
C GLU A 27 0.73 -12.98 13.12
N SER A 28 0.07 -14.12 12.85
CA SER A 28 -1.14 -14.46 13.58
C SER A 28 -0.66 -14.68 14.99
N THR A 29 -0.99 -13.77 15.90
CA THR A 29 -0.70 -13.94 17.31
C THR A 29 -1.23 -15.30 17.70
N SER A 30 -0.35 -16.30 17.78
CA SER A 30 -0.63 -17.59 18.36
C SER A 30 -0.61 -17.42 19.87
N GLY A 31 -1.46 -16.51 20.36
CA GLY A 31 -2.08 -16.68 21.65
C GLY A 31 -3.31 -17.52 21.38
N LYS A 32 -3.53 -18.57 22.17
CA LYS A 32 -4.83 -19.23 22.26
C LYS A 32 -5.91 -18.15 22.13
N ILE A 33 -6.79 -18.31 21.16
CA ILE A 33 -8.11 -17.68 21.22
C ILE A 33 -8.75 -18.38 22.41
N ASP A 34 -8.48 -17.85 23.61
CA ASP A 34 -9.43 -17.99 24.70
C ASP A 34 -10.68 -17.35 24.15
N THR A 35 -11.61 -18.23 23.77
CA THR A 35 -13.04 -17.97 23.70
C THR A 35 -13.48 -17.40 25.05
N ASP A 36 -13.13 -16.15 25.32
CA ASP A 36 -13.86 -15.32 26.27
C ASP A 36 -15.02 -14.71 25.49
N GLU A 37 -16.15 -15.38 25.66
CA GLU A 37 -17.49 -14.98 25.28
C GLU A 37 -17.75 -13.55 25.76
N GLY A 38 -17.68 -12.58 24.85
CA GLY A 38 -18.12 -11.22 25.12
C GLY A 38 -17.41 -10.18 24.26
N PHE A 39 -18.12 -9.61 23.28
CA PHE A 39 -17.72 -8.46 22.45
C PHE A 39 -16.88 -8.72 21.18
N SER A 40 -17.06 -9.86 20.51
CA SER A 40 -16.90 -9.87 19.05
C SER A 40 -18.10 -9.15 18.42
N SER A 41 -17.87 -7.97 17.85
CA SER A 41 -18.84 -7.26 17.02
C SER A 41 -19.08 -8.07 15.75
N GLU A 42 -20.11 -8.90 15.79
CA GLU A 42 -20.59 -9.78 14.72
C GLU A 42 -21.27 -8.94 13.62
N VAL A 43 -20.51 -8.52 12.62
CA VAL A 43 -21.09 -8.01 11.38
C VAL A 43 -21.39 -9.21 10.48
N SER A 44 -22.64 -9.67 10.48
CA SER A 44 -23.15 -10.69 9.58
C SER A 44 -23.61 -10.03 8.28
N ILE A 45 -22.78 -10.09 7.24
CA ILE A 45 -23.22 -9.85 5.85
C ILE A 45 -23.31 -11.22 5.19
N GLY A 46 -24.52 -11.71 4.95
CA GLY A 46 -24.76 -12.90 4.13
C GLY A 46 -24.37 -14.25 4.75
N GLY A 47 -24.49 -14.43 6.07
CA GLY A 47 -24.44 -15.77 6.70
C GLY A 47 -23.07 -16.45 6.75
N LYS A 48 -21.99 -15.76 6.36
CA LYS A 48 -20.63 -16.27 6.46
C LYS A 48 -19.95 -15.69 7.70
N LYS A 49 -19.62 -16.55 8.66
CA LYS A 49 -18.88 -16.19 9.87
C LYS A 49 -17.50 -15.65 9.48
N ILE A 50 -17.33 -14.34 9.57
CA ILE A 50 -16.05 -13.68 9.40
C ILE A 50 -15.41 -13.60 10.78
N GLN A 51 -14.69 -14.65 11.17
CA GLN A 51 -13.68 -14.55 12.21
C GLN A 51 -12.51 -13.70 11.66
N ASP A 52 -11.67 -13.15 12.54
CA ASP A 52 -10.53 -12.22 12.32
C ASP A 52 -9.44 -12.67 11.30
N ALA A 53 -9.74 -13.64 10.44
CA ALA A 53 -8.90 -14.22 9.39
C ALA A 53 -8.74 -13.36 8.13
N ILE A 54 -9.25 -12.12 8.09
CA ILE A 54 -9.30 -11.31 6.85
C ILE A 54 -7.94 -10.70 6.46
N ILE A 55 -6.97 -10.66 7.35
CA ILE A 55 -5.88 -9.69 7.21
C ILE A 55 -4.91 -10.01 6.05
N PRO A 56 -4.44 -11.26 5.81
CA PRO A 56 -3.50 -11.52 4.71
C PRO A 56 -4.12 -11.49 3.31
N SER A 57 -5.41 -11.84 3.18
CA SER A 57 -6.08 -11.88 1.87
C SER A 57 -6.39 -10.51 1.28
N LEU A 58 -6.43 -9.46 2.12
CA LEU A 58 -6.67 -8.09 1.68
C LEU A 58 -5.40 -7.32 1.33
N TYR A 59 -4.21 -7.85 1.62
CA TYR A 59 -2.96 -7.13 1.36
C TYR A 59 -2.78 -6.69 -0.11
N PRO A 60 -3.10 -7.53 -1.12
CA PRO A 60 -3.03 -7.08 -2.51
C PRO A 60 -3.94 -5.88 -2.78
N GLU A 61 -5.16 -5.89 -2.21
CA GLU A 61 -6.14 -4.82 -2.39
C GLU A 61 -5.70 -3.52 -1.68
N VAL A 62 -5.17 -3.63 -0.45
CA VAL A 62 -4.62 -2.50 0.31
C VAL A 62 -3.44 -1.87 -0.44
N VAL A 63 -2.50 -2.67 -0.95
CA VAL A 63 -1.34 -2.16 -1.68
C VAL A 63 -1.75 -1.52 -3.01
N SER A 64 -2.82 -2.03 -3.65
CA SER A 64 -3.38 -1.45 -4.87
C SER A 64 -4.27 -0.21 -4.64
N SER A 65 -4.59 0.09 -3.39
CA SER A 65 -5.49 1.19 -3.06
C SER A 65 -4.86 2.54 -3.35
N THR A 66 -5.67 3.50 -3.80
CA THR A 66 -5.23 4.87 -4.07
C THR A 66 -4.52 5.54 -2.88
N PRO A 67 -5.02 5.49 -1.61
CA PRO A 67 -4.32 6.14 -0.50
C PRO A 67 -2.96 5.51 -0.23
N PHE A 68 -2.81 4.19 -0.43
CA PHE A 68 -1.52 3.53 -0.27
C PHE A 68 -0.54 3.94 -1.36
N LEU A 69 -0.94 3.92 -2.63
CA LEU A 69 -0.10 4.30 -3.77
C LEU A 69 0.37 5.76 -3.69
N LEU A 70 -0.53 6.68 -3.31
CA LEU A 70 -0.17 8.09 -3.12
C LEU A 70 0.83 8.27 -1.98
N SER A 71 0.69 7.50 -0.91
CA SER A 71 1.69 7.53 0.15
C SER A 71 3.08 7.15 -0.35
N LEU A 72 3.20 6.32 -1.39
CA LEU A 72 4.51 5.93 -1.94
C LEU A 72 5.20 7.06 -2.72
N PHE A 73 4.48 8.11 -3.10
CA PHE A 73 5.04 9.18 -3.93
C PHE A 73 6.20 9.85 -3.21
N ASP A 74 6.04 10.19 -1.93
CA ASP A 74 7.01 10.95 -1.13
C ASP A 74 8.22 10.15 -0.64
N ILE A 75 8.40 8.90 -1.10
CA ILE A 75 9.53 8.08 -0.67
C ILE A 75 10.83 8.67 -1.25
N PRO A 76 11.82 9.03 -0.39
CA PRO A 76 13.12 9.44 -0.86
C PRO A 76 13.88 8.21 -1.37
N ILE A 77 14.38 8.30 -2.60
CA ILE A 77 15.17 7.25 -3.22
C ILE A 77 16.57 7.75 -3.58
N THR A 78 17.51 6.81 -3.60
CA THR A 78 18.89 7.05 -4.04
C THR A 78 19.16 6.21 -5.28
N LEU A 79 19.76 6.82 -6.30
CA LEU A 79 20.14 6.12 -7.54
C LEU A 79 21.54 5.54 -7.39
N SER A 80 21.76 4.34 -7.90
CA SER A 80 23.08 3.68 -7.82
C SER A 80 24.14 4.37 -8.70
N ASN A 81 23.72 5.13 -9.72
CA ASN A 81 24.59 5.66 -10.77
C ASN A 81 24.93 7.15 -10.64
N ASN A 82 24.35 7.87 -9.67
CA ASN A 82 24.66 9.29 -9.47
C ASN A 82 25.70 9.46 -8.35
N LYS A 83 26.84 10.11 -8.67
CA LYS A 83 27.90 10.42 -7.70
C LYS A 83 27.48 11.54 -6.74
N GLU A 84 26.42 12.27 -7.05
CA GLU A 84 25.82 13.26 -6.18
C GLU A 84 24.59 12.65 -5.51
N LEU A 85 24.59 12.66 -4.17
CA LEU A 85 23.55 12.18 -3.27
C LEU A 85 22.30 13.06 -3.35
N SER A 86 21.74 13.21 -4.55
CA SER A 86 20.45 13.88 -4.74
C SER A 86 19.37 12.90 -4.33
N THR A 87 18.72 13.17 -3.20
CA THR A 87 17.52 12.43 -2.77
C THR A 87 16.40 12.78 -3.74
N LEU A 88 16.08 11.87 -4.65
CA LEU A 88 15.00 12.02 -5.61
C LEU A 88 13.73 11.44 -5.00
N THR A 89 12.57 12.01 -5.32
CA THR A 89 11.28 11.46 -4.88
C THR A 89 10.84 10.35 -5.84
N LEU A 90 10.14 9.31 -5.35
CA LEU A 90 9.70 8.20 -6.20
C LEU A 90 8.82 8.67 -7.37
N SER A 91 7.95 9.66 -7.15
CA SER A 91 7.14 10.26 -8.23
C SER A 91 7.99 10.92 -9.32
N GLU A 92 9.09 11.58 -8.94
CA GLU A 92 10.03 12.24 -9.86
C GLU A 92 10.88 11.22 -10.64
N TYR A 93 11.26 10.11 -9.99
CA TYR A 93 11.90 8.98 -10.66
C TYR A 93 11.00 8.30 -11.69
N MET A 94 9.74 8.05 -11.32
CA MET A 94 8.77 7.40 -12.20
C MET A 94 8.43 8.24 -13.43
N SER A 95 8.46 9.57 -13.32
CA SER A 95 8.16 10.50 -14.41
C SER A 95 9.36 10.80 -15.31
N THR A 96 10.57 10.89 -14.76
CA THR A 96 11.73 11.45 -15.49
C THR A 96 12.73 10.37 -15.94
N HIS A 97 12.87 9.27 -15.20
CA HIS A 97 13.98 8.33 -15.37
C HIS A 97 13.59 6.97 -15.97
N GLN A 98 12.32 6.73 -16.26
CA GLN A 98 11.91 5.50 -16.92
C GLN A 98 12.27 5.50 -18.40
N ARG A 99 13.22 4.63 -18.76
CA ARG A 99 13.52 4.38 -20.18
C ARG A 99 12.41 3.54 -20.78
N SER A 100 11.82 4.04 -21.86
CA SER A 100 10.92 3.27 -22.72
C SER A 100 11.68 2.75 -23.94
N PRO A 101 11.37 1.55 -24.44
CA PRO A 101 11.97 1.06 -25.68
C PRO A 101 11.62 1.96 -26.88
N TRP A 102 12.59 2.28 -27.75
CA TRP A 102 12.41 3.24 -28.87
C TRP A 102 11.30 2.84 -29.85
N TRP A 103 11.03 1.54 -29.98
CA TRP A 103 9.99 0.97 -30.82
C TRP A 103 8.57 1.13 -30.27
N ASN A 104 8.38 1.53 -29.00
CA ASN A 104 7.04 1.83 -28.47
C ASN A 104 6.43 3.04 -29.18
N THR A 105 7.25 4.05 -29.49
CA THR A 105 6.88 5.21 -30.31
C THR A 105 6.51 4.80 -31.74
N ILE A 106 7.19 3.78 -32.29
CA ILE A 106 6.97 3.30 -33.65
C ILE A 106 5.71 2.43 -33.74
N ARG A 107 5.39 1.63 -32.71
CA ARG A 107 4.13 0.87 -32.67
C ARG A 107 2.90 1.77 -32.72
N VAL A 108 2.95 2.92 -32.05
CA VAL A 108 1.86 3.92 -32.12
C VAL A 108 1.70 4.42 -33.56
N GLY A 109 2.79 4.70 -34.27
CA GLY A 109 2.76 5.09 -35.69
C GLY A 109 2.29 3.98 -36.64
N ILE A 110 2.69 2.72 -36.43
CA ILE A 110 2.26 1.58 -37.26
C ILE A 110 0.80 1.21 -37.00
N LEU A 111 0.31 1.28 -35.75
CA LEU A 111 -1.10 1.09 -35.42
C LEU A 111 -1.99 2.19 -35.98
N GLN A 112 -1.50 3.43 -36.10
CA GLN A 112 -2.19 4.51 -36.80
C GLN A 112 -2.32 4.24 -38.31
N ILE A 113 -1.35 3.58 -38.94
CA ILE A 113 -1.40 3.23 -40.37
C ILE A 113 -2.33 2.02 -40.63
N ILE A 114 -2.42 1.07 -39.69
CA ILE A 114 -3.35 -0.07 -39.78
C ILE A 114 -4.78 0.34 -39.37
N SER A 115 -4.91 1.46 -38.65
CA SER A 115 -6.18 2.15 -38.38
C SER A 115 -6.46 3.22 -39.45
N PHE A 116 -6.18 2.92 -40.72
CA PHE A 116 -6.77 3.67 -41.82
C PHE A 116 -8.27 3.39 -41.79
N PRO A 117 -9.13 4.40 -41.57
CA PRO A 117 -10.54 4.12 -41.41
C PRO A 117 -11.17 3.87 -42.78
N ILE A 118 -12.00 2.83 -42.88
CA ILE A 118 -13.10 2.82 -43.84
C ILE A 118 -14.10 3.88 -43.34
N THR A 119 -13.85 5.15 -43.65
CA THR A 119 -14.79 6.25 -43.40
C THR A 119 -15.49 6.62 -44.71
N ILE A 120 -16.65 5.99 -44.93
CA ILE A 120 -17.82 6.75 -45.36
C ILE A 120 -18.70 6.82 -44.12
N PHE A 121 -18.97 8.05 -43.67
CA PHE A 121 -20.00 8.50 -42.74
C PHE A 121 -19.52 9.10 -41.39
N SER A 122 -19.87 10.38 -41.26
CA SER A 122 -19.96 11.28 -40.09
C SER A 122 -18.69 11.54 -39.26
N GLU A 123 -18.10 12.73 -39.37
CA GLU A 123 -18.56 14.04 -38.88
C GLU A 123 -17.97 14.37 -37.50
N LYS A 124 -16.81 15.02 -37.59
CA LYS A 124 -16.25 16.09 -36.75
C LYS A 124 -16.76 16.20 -35.31
N GLU A 125 -15.83 15.99 -34.36
CA GLU A 125 -15.54 16.98 -33.31
C GLU A 125 -14.03 17.02 -33.03
N THR A 126 -13.43 18.15 -33.40
CA THR A 126 -12.17 18.67 -32.87
C THR A 126 -12.42 19.17 -31.45
N ASN A 127 -11.49 19.01 -30.51
CA ASN A 127 -11.06 20.06 -29.56
C ASN A 127 -9.85 19.62 -28.71
N ASP A 128 -8.75 20.35 -28.93
CA ASP A 128 -7.88 20.98 -27.94
C ASP A 128 -7.00 20.14 -27.01
N THR A 129 -5.83 19.82 -27.57
CA THR A 129 -4.57 19.64 -26.83
C THR A 129 -3.86 20.99 -26.74
N SER A 130 -4.14 21.79 -25.71
CA SER A 130 -3.19 22.83 -25.28
C SER A 130 -3.47 23.27 -23.84
N ASN A 131 -2.39 23.43 -23.07
CA ASN A 131 -2.33 23.92 -21.68
C ASN A 131 -2.52 22.87 -20.57
N LEU A 132 -1.43 22.20 -20.20
CA LEU A 132 -1.24 21.73 -18.82
C LEU A 132 0.16 22.14 -18.36
N GLN A 133 0.22 23.27 -17.67
CA GLN A 133 1.38 23.78 -16.95
C GLN A 133 1.97 22.73 -15.99
N PRO A 134 3.26 22.84 -15.65
CA PRO A 134 3.89 22.01 -14.64
C PRO A 134 3.49 22.50 -13.24
N THR A 135 2.68 21.74 -12.50
CA THR A 135 2.64 21.86 -11.04
C THR A 135 3.77 21.01 -10.48
N SER A 136 4.88 21.68 -10.18
CA SER A 136 5.91 21.14 -9.30
C SER A 136 5.32 21.07 -7.89
N HIS A 137 4.92 19.89 -7.45
CA HIS A 137 4.56 19.69 -6.05
C HIS A 137 5.86 19.71 -5.24
N GLN A 138 6.04 20.79 -4.47
CA GLN A 138 7.10 20.89 -3.49
C GLN A 138 6.80 19.96 -2.32
N HIS A 139 7.89 19.48 -1.71
CA HIS A 139 7.94 18.62 -0.54
C HIS A 139 6.98 19.08 0.57
N GLY A 140 5.90 18.32 0.82
CA GLY A 140 5.09 18.43 2.05
C GLY A 140 3.61 18.82 1.91
N GLU A 141 3.05 18.95 0.70
CA GLU A 141 1.61 19.22 0.54
C GLU A 141 0.80 17.93 0.43
N THR A 142 -0.23 17.78 1.27
CA THR A 142 -1.11 16.61 1.32
C THR A 142 -1.85 16.45 -0.01
N ILE A 143 -1.52 15.40 -0.77
CA ILE A 143 -2.23 15.08 -2.01
C ILE A 143 -3.72 14.89 -1.68
N ASP A 144 -4.58 15.69 -2.30
CA ASP A 144 -6.02 15.56 -2.15
C ASP A 144 -6.49 14.26 -2.80
N ILE A 145 -6.89 13.31 -1.96
CA ILE A 145 -7.32 11.96 -2.36
C ILE A 145 -8.57 12.04 -3.27
N PHE A 146 -9.36 13.12 -3.16
CA PHE A 146 -10.60 13.27 -3.91
C PHE A 146 -10.40 13.96 -5.28
N HIS A 147 -9.28 14.63 -5.51
CA HIS A 147 -9.01 15.39 -6.74
C HIS A 147 -7.62 15.08 -7.32
N LEU A 148 -7.47 13.89 -7.89
CA LEU A 148 -6.24 13.45 -8.54
C LEU A 148 -6.09 14.01 -9.97
N SER A 149 -4.90 14.54 -10.26
CA SER A 149 -4.50 14.94 -11.61
C SER A 149 -4.32 13.72 -12.52
N LYS A 150 -4.58 13.88 -13.83
CA LYS A 150 -4.33 12.83 -14.84
C LYS A 150 -2.89 12.29 -14.78
N ARG A 151 -1.91 13.14 -14.45
CA ARG A 151 -0.50 12.71 -14.28
C ARG A 151 -0.31 11.84 -13.03
N GLU A 152 -0.92 12.21 -11.91
CA GLU A 152 -0.82 11.47 -10.65
C GLU A 152 -1.47 10.09 -10.78
N ILE A 153 -2.64 10.01 -11.43
CA ILE A 153 -3.30 8.73 -11.74
C ILE A 153 -2.38 7.85 -12.60
N ALA A 154 -1.75 8.42 -13.63
CA ALA A 154 -0.82 7.67 -14.48
C ALA A 154 0.41 7.17 -13.73
N ILE A 155 0.99 8.00 -12.83
CA ILE A 155 2.12 7.62 -11.99
C ILE A 155 1.70 6.52 -11.00
N ALA A 156 0.55 6.67 -10.33
CA ALA A 156 0.01 5.66 -9.41
C ALA A 156 -0.23 4.32 -10.11
N ALA A 157 -0.82 4.34 -11.31
CA ALA A 157 -1.02 3.14 -12.11
C ALA A 157 0.32 2.49 -12.53
N ALA A 158 1.31 3.30 -12.90
CA ALA A 158 2.65 2.82 -13.21
C ALA A 158 3.34 2.17 -12.00
N ILE A 159 3.19 2.74 -10.80
CA ILE A 159 3.70 2.15 -9.55
C ILE A 159 2.96 0.84 -9.26
N ASN A 160 1.62 0.83 -9.32
CA ASN A 160 0.81 -0.36 -9.07
C ASN A 160 1.19 -1.53 -9.99
N SER A 161 1.47 -1.26 -11.27
CA SER A 161 1.90 -2.30 -12.23
C SER A 161 3.27 -2.94 -11.91
N ARG A 162 4.10 -2.27 -11.11
CA ARG A 162 5.45 -2.70 -10.74
C ARG A 162 5.51 -3.37 -9.37
N ILE A 163 4.44 -3.26 -8.57
CA ILE A 163 4.30 -3.88 -7.26
C ILE A 163 3.33 -5.06 -7.39
N ASN A 164 3.79 -6.27 -7.11
CA ASN A 164 2.93 -7.45 -7.09
C ASN A 164 3.02 -8.11 -5.71
N VAL A 165 1.86 -8.41 -5.13
CA VAL A 165 1.75 -9.05 -3.81
C VAL A 165 1.14 -10.42 -4.01
N ASP A 166 1.93 -11.47 -3.82
CA ASP A 166 1.44 -12.85 -3.87
C ASP A 166 1.16 -13.37 -2.45
N VAL A 167 0.00 -13.99 -2.27
CA VAL A 167 -0.45 -14.50 -0.97
C VAL A 167 -0.64 -16.00 -1.08
N ASP A 168 0.32 -16.76 -0.54
CA ASP A 168 0.20 -18.21 -0.47
C ASP A 168 -0.69 -18.59 0.73
N LYS A 169 -1.94 -18.92 0.44
CA LYS A 169 -2.93 -19.36 1.44
C LYS A 169 -2.53 -20.65 2.17
N LYS A 170 -1.72 -21.53 1.54
CA LYS A 170 -1.30 -22.80 2.13
C LYS A 170 -0.18 -22.59 3.15
N LYS A 171 0.79 -21.75 2.81
CA LYS A 171 1.94 -21.44 3.68
C LYS A 171 1.70 -20.26 4.62
N ARG A 172 0.56 -19.55 4.47
CA ARG A 172 0.26 -18.29 5.14
C ARG A 172 1.39 -17.27 4.98
N THR A 173 2.05 -17.26 3.82
CA THR A 173 3.16 -16.35 3.52
C THR A 173 2.74 -15.29 2.52
N VAL A 174 3.26 -14.09 2.68
CA VAL A 174 3.07 -12.97 1.76
C VAL A 174 4.43 -12.68 1.12
N THR A 175 4.46 -12.73 -0.21
CA THR A 175 5.65 -12.40 -0.99
C THR A 175 5.39 -11.09 -1.72
N LEU A 176 6.17 -10.07 -1.40
CA LEU A 176 6.14 -8.78 -2.08
C LEU A 176 7.19 -8.79 -3.19
N HIS A 177 6.76 -8.63 -4.43
CA HIS A 177 7.61 -8.56 -5.62
C HIS A 177 7.58 -7.14 -6.18
N ILE A 178 8.74 -6.48 -6.20
CA ILE A 178 8.86 -5.11 -6.72
C ILE A 178 9.86 -5.09 -7.85
N ARG A 179 9.47 -4.52 -9.00
CA ARG A 179 10.28 -4.46 -10.21
C ARG A 179 10.65 -3.03 -10.60
N MET A 180 11.94 -2.71 -10.53
CA MET A 180 12.48 -1.39 -10.88
C MET A 180 13.65 -1.49 -11.86
N GLN A 181 13.92 -0.40 -12.59
CA GLN A 181 15.06 -0.35 -13.54
C GLN A 181 16.42 -0.22 -12.84
N ASP A 182 16.45 0.30 -11.61
CA ASP A 182 17.66 0.40 -10.77
C ASP A 182 17.54 -0.61 -9.59
N PRO A 183 18.56 -1.45 -9.34
CA PRO A 183 18.55 -2.42 -8.25
C PRO A 183 18.44 -1.77 -6.86
N LEU A 184 19.06 -0.61 -6.63
CA LEU A 184 19.01 0.09 -5.35
C LEU A 184 17.60 0.64 -5.09
N VAL A 185 17.01 1.27 -6.11
CA VAL A 185 15.63 1.78 -6.05
C VAL A 185 14.64 0.64 -5.79
N SER A 186 14.85 -0.53 -6.40
CA SER A 186 14.01 -1.72 -6.13
C SER A 186 14.01 -2.08 -4.64
N ALA A 187 15.19 -2.16 -4.02
CA ALA A 187 15.32 -2.55 -2.61
C ALA A 187 14.77 -1.48 -1.66
N THR A 188 15.07 -0.20 -1.89
CA THR A 188 14.57 0.90 -1.07
C THR A 188 13.05 1.03 -1.14
N VAL A 189 12.46 0.88 -2.33
CA VAL A 189 11.01 0.90 -2.50
C VAL A 189 10.39 -0.31 -1.82
N ALA A 190 11.00 -1.49 -1.93
CA ALA A 190 10.50 -2.69 -1.28
C ALA A 190 10.50 -2.61 0.25
N ASP A 191 11.58 -2.10 0.83
CA ASP A 191 11.66 -1.84 2.27
C ASP A 191 10.61 -0.81 2.71
N SER A 192 10.46 0.29 1.96
CA SER A 192 9.48 1.34 2.27
C SER A 192 8.03 0.85 2.17
N VAL A 193 7.70 0.06 1.14
CA VAL A 193 6.37 -0.56 0.98
C VAL A 193 6.10 -1.53 2.14
N MET A 194 7.09 -2.32 2.53
CA MET A 194 6.98 -3.23 3.66
C MET A 194 6.71 -2.49 4.97
N ALA A 195 7.50 -1.46 5.29
CA ALA A 195 7.34 -0.66 6.49
C ALA A 195 5.95 0.02 6.56
N LYS A 196 5.47 0.54 5.42
CA LYS A 196 4.13 1.14 5.34
C LYS A 196 3.02 0.10 5.48
N LEU A 197 3.18 -1.08 4.91
CA LEU A 197 2.22 -2.18 5.06
C LEU A 197 2.18 -2.66 6.53
N GLN A 198 3.33 -2.80 7.18
CA GLN A 198 3.41 -3.12 8.60
C GLN A 198 2.70 -2.08 9.46
N LYS A 199 2.93 -0.80 9.19
CA LYS A 199 2.27 0.31 9.88
C LYS A 199 0.76 0.27 9.68
N PHE A 200 0.29 0.12 8.44
CA PHE A 200 -1.13 0.01 8.14
C PHE A 200 -1.80 -1.14 8.89
N VAL A 201 -1.18 -2.33 8.88
CA VAL A 201 -1.71 -3.52 9.56
C VAL A 201 -1.70 -3.33 11.08
N SER A 202 -0.63 -2.74 11.61
CA SER A 202 -0.54 -2.39 13.04
C SER A 202 -1.66 -1.44 13.43
N ASP A 203 -1.80 -0.33 12.71
CA ASP A 203 -2.81 0.70 12.98
C ASP A 203 -4.21 0.10 12.88
N TYR A 204 -4.50 -0.69 11.85
CA TYR A 204 -5.79 -1.38 11.69
C TYR A 204 -6.10 -2.30 12.87
N ARG A 205 -5.12 -3.12 13.31
CA ARG A 205 -5.30 -4.06 14.43
C ARG A 205 -5.45 -3.36 15.78
N THR A 206 -4.77 -2.24 16.00
CA THR A 206 -4.79 -1.53 17.29
C THR A 206 -5.88 -0.47 17.38
N LYS A 207 -6.43 0.01 16.26
CA LYS A 207 -7.38 1.15 16.23
C LYS A 207 -8.55 1.01 17.20
N LYS A 208 -9.20 -0.16 17.24
CA LYS A 208 -10.33 -0.41 18.15
C LYS A 208 -9.91 -0.31 19.61
N GLU A 209 -8.77 -0.88 19.97
CA GLU A 209 -8.27 -0.85 21.35
C GLU A 209 -7.74 0.53 21.74
N CYS A 210 -7.19 1.30 20.81
CA CYS A 210 -6.80 2.69 21.05
C CYS A 210 -8.02 3.55 21.39
N ILE A 211 -9.13 3.41 20.66
CA ILE A 211 -10.39 4.10 20.96
C ILE A 211 -10.92 3.69 22.34
N ASN A 212 -10.90 2.38 22.66
CA ASN A 212 -11.30 1.89 23.98
C ASN A 212 -10.43 2.47 25.11
N LEU A 213 -9.12 2.59 24.88
CA LEU A 213 -8.18 3.20 25.82
C LEU A 213 -8.49 4.68 26.03
N GLU A 214 -8.75 5.43 24.96
CA GLU A 214 -9.13 6.85 25.05
C GLU A 214 -10.42 7.04 25.87
N HIS A 215 -11.44 6.20 25.64
CA HIS A 215 -12.66 6.22 26.45
C HIS A 215 -12.39 5.89 27.93
N ALA A 216 -11.57 4.89 28.22
CA ALA A 216 -11.20 4.52 29.59
C ALA A 216 -10.40 5.65 30.29
N GLU A 217 -9.52 6.33 29.57
CA GLU A 217 -8.79 7.50 30.07
C GLU A 217 -9.72 8.66 30.40
N ASN A 218 -10.69 8.95 29.53
CA ASN A 218 -11.70 9.99 29.79
C ASN A 218 -12.56 9.67 31.02
N LEU A 219 -13.02 8.41 31.18
CA LEU A 219 -13.79 7.98 32.36
C LEU A 219 -12.96 8.10 33.64
N TYR A 220 -11.70 7.67 33.61
CA TYR A 220 -10.78 7.80 34.73
C TYR A 220 -10.56 9.27 35.13
N GLN A 221 -10.37 10.18 34.16
CA GLN A 221 -10.20 11.60 34.45
C GLN A 221 -11.44 12.21 35.11
N GLN A 222 -12.64 11.84 34.64
CA GLN A 222 -13.90 12.30 35.23
C GLN A 222 -14.09 11.77 36.66
N ALA A 223 -13.89 10.47 36.88
CA ALA A 223 -13.99 9.86 38.20
C ALA A 223 -12.96 10.43 39.19
N ARG A 224 -11.72 10.64 38.73
CA ARG A 224 -10.66 11.28 39.50
C ARG A 224 -11.06 12.69 39.93
N LYS A 225 -11.61 13.50 39.03
CA LYS A 225 -12.05 14.86 39.34
C LYS A 225 -13.17 14.86 40.40
N ARG A 226 -14.19 14.03 40.21
CA ARG A 226 -15.30 13.87 41.17
C ARG A 226 -14.84 13.42 42.55
N TYR A 227 -13.89 12.49 42.61
CA TYR A 227 -13.31 12.05 43.87
C TYR A 227 -12.62 13.19 44.61
N TYR A 228 -11.78 13.98 43.93
CA TYR A 228 -11.11 15.11 44.56
C TYR A 228 -12.09 16.21 44.99
N GLU A 229 -13.12 16.51 44.20
CA GLU A 229 -14.19 17.46 44.57
C GLU A 229 -14.95 16.99 45.81
N ALA A 230 -15.32 15.70 45.89
CA ALA A 230 -15.99 15.13 47.06
C ALA A 230 -15.09 15.08 48.29
N GLN A 231 -13.79 14.80 48.11
CA GLN A 231 -12.80 14.83 49.18
C GLN A 231 -12.60 16.24 49.74
N GLU A 232 -12.52 17.25 48.88
CA GLU A 232 -12.39 18.65 49.28
C GLU A 232 -13.65 19.13 50.02
N THR A 233 -14.83 18.79 49.52
CA THR A 233 -16.11 19.13 50.16
C THR A 233 -16.21 18.51 51.56
N TYR A 234 -15.83 17.23 51.70
CA TYR A 234 -15.78 16.55 52.99
C TYR A 234 -14.78 17.22 53.95
N ALA A 235 -13.57 17.52 53.48
CA ALA A 235 -12.53 18.16 54.29
C ALA A 235 -12.97 19.55 54.77
N HIS A 236 -13.48 20.39 53.87
CA HIS A 236 -13.96 21.72 54.21
C HIS A 236 -15.13 21.69 55.20
N PHE A 237 -16.08 20.76 55.04
CA PHE A 237 -17.21 20.63 55.96
C PHE A 237 -16.78 20.10 57.34
N ALA A 238 -15.84 19.16 57.38
CA ALA A 238 -15.30 18.61 58.62
C ALA A 238 -14.49 19.66 59.41
N ASP A 239 -13.67 20.46 58.73
CA ASP A 239 -12.84 21.50 59.35
C ASP A 239 -13.68 22.68 59.87
N ALA A 240 -14.69 23.12 59.11
CA ALA A 240 -15.54 24.24 59.50
C ALA A 240 -16.38 23.98 60.76
N ASN A 241 -16.58 22.72 61.16
CA ASN A 241 -17.59 22.33 62.14
C ASN A 241 -17.08 21.38 63.24
N GLN A 242 -15.77 21.33 63.50
CA GLN A 242 -15.14 20.41 64.47
C GLN A 242 -15.75 20.45 65.89
N SER A 243 -16.35 21.57 66.31
CA SER A 243 -16.87 21.77 67.68
C SER A 243 -18.40 21.54 67.84
N LEU A 244 -19.12 21.10 66.81
CA LEU A 244 -20.58 20.96 66.84
C LEU A 244 -21.03 19.52 67.18
N SER A 245 -21.83 19.35 68.23
CA SER A 245 -22.37 18.06 68.70
C SER A 245 -23.83 17.78 68.28
N LEU A 246 -24.30 18.41 67.19
CA LEU A 246 -25.68 18.28 66.73
C LEU A 246 -25.88 16.98 65.92
N LYS A 247 -26.99 16.27 66.14
CA LYS A 247 -27.32 15.04 65.39
C LYS A 247 -27.49 15.27 63.88
N LEU A 248 -28.01 16.43 63.50
CA LEU A 248 -28.15 16.83 62.09
C LEU A 248 -26.77 16.98 61.42
N TYR A 249 -25.80 17.54 62.13
CA TYR A 249 -24.42 17.66 61.65
C TYR A 249 -23.77 16.28 61.45
N GLN A 250 -23.92 15.38 62.43
CA GLN A 250 -23.42 14.01 62.30
C GLN A 250 -24.00 13.28 61.09
N LYS A 251 -25.31 13.45 60.82
CA LYS A 251 -25.96 12.90 59.63
C LYS A 251 -25.35 13.47 58.34
N GLU A 252 -25.14 14.77 58.28
CA GLU A 252 -24.62 15.42 57.07
C GLU A 252 -23.16 15.04 56.79
N LEU A 253 -22.32 15.02 57.83
CA LEU A 253 -20.94 14.56 57.71
C LEU A 253 -20.88 13.10 57.25
N TYR A 254 -21.77 12.24 57.78
CA TYR A 254 -21.91 10.86 57.34
C TYR A 254 -22.32 10.75 55.86
N ASN A 255 -23.26 11.59 55.40
CA ASN A 255 -23.65 11.65 53.98
C ASN A 255 -22.47 12.05 53.08
N LEU A 256 -21.71 13.08 53.45
CA LEU A 256 -20.52 13.52 52.70
C LEU A 256 -19.43 12.45 52.69
N GLN A 257 -19.24 11.74 53.80
CA GLN A 257 -18.33 10.60 53.88
C GLN A 257 -18.75 9.49 52.90
N ILE A 258 -20.03 9.12 52.88
CA ILE A 258 -20.55 8.13 51.92
C ILE A 258 -20.32 8.61 50.48
N ALA A 259 -20.62 9.88 50.18
CA ALA A 259 -20.42 10.42 48.83
C ALA A 259 -18.95 10.33 48.38
N LYS A 260 -18.02 10.69 49.26
CA LYS A 260 -16.57 10.54 49.03
C LYS A 260 -16.18 9.06 48.84
N ASP A 261 -16.70 8.16 49.66
CA ASP A 261 -16.38 6.73 49.58
C ASP A 261 -16.94 6.09 48.29
N ILE A 262 -18.13 6.51 47.83
CA ILE A 262 -18.68 6.11 46.52
C ILE A 262 -17.78 6.62 45.39
N ALA A 263 -17.36 7.88 45.42
CA ALA A 263 -16.48 8.45 44.41
C ALA A 263 -15.09 7.78 44.40
N TYR A 264 -14.57 7.39 45.57
CA TYR A 264 -13.31 6.63 45.68
C TYR A 264 -13.41 5.24 45.04
N LYS A 265 -14.55 4.57 45.22
CA LYS A 265 -14.82 3.27 44.58
C LYS A 265 -14.88 3.41 43.07
N GLU A 266 -15.62 4.39 42.54
CA GLU A 266 -15.67 4.70 41.09
C GLU A 266 -14.27 5.01 40.52
N TYR A 267 -13.47 5.81 41.24
CA TYR A 267 -12.08 6.11 40.87
C TYR A 267 -11.21 4.85 40.77
N THR A 268 -11.29 3.96 41.75
CA THR A 268 -10.46 2.75 41.80
C THR A 268 -10.87 1.74 40.71
N GLU A 269 -12.18 1.58 40.49
CA GLU A 269 -12.72 0.71 39.43
C GLU A 269 -12.32 1.21 38.03
N THR A 270 -12.45 2.51 37.76
CA THR A 270 -12.05 3.10 36.47
C THR A 270 -10.53 3.05 36.26
N LEU A 271 -9.72 3.21 37.31
CA LEU A 271 -8.27 3.02 37.25
C LEU A 271 -7.90 1.58 36.82
N GLN A 272 -8.56 0.59 37.40
CA GLN A 272 -8.33 -0.82 37.05
C GLN A 272 -8.74 -1.10 35.59
N GLN A 273 -9.86 -0.56 35.13
CA GLN A 273 -10.29 -0.67 33.74
C GLN A 273 -9.28 -0.04 32.77
N LEU A 274 -8.74 1.14 33.10
CA LEU A 274 -7.69 1.81 32.33
C LEU A 274 -6.42 0.96 32.25
N GLN A 275 -6.01 0.32 33.35
CA GLN A 275 -4.86 -0.60 33.34
C GLN A 275 -5.10 -1.80 32.41
N PHE A 276 -6.29 -2.41 32.47
CA PHE A 276 -6.64 -3.50 31.55
C PHE A 276 -6.68 -3.03 30.10
N ALA A 277 -7.21 -1.84 29.81
CA ALA A 277 -7.21 -1.27 28.46
C ALA A 277 -5.78 -1.06 27.93
N LYS A 278 -4.87 -0.54 28.77
CA LYS A 278 -3.44 -0.42 28.43
C LYS A 278 -2.79 -1.77 28.11
N ILE A 279 -3.08 -2.79 28.90
CA ILE A 279 -2.58 -4.15 28.65
C ILE A 279 -3.15 -4.72 27.34
N ARG A 280 -4.42 -4.49 27.03
CA ARG A 280 -5.05 -4.94 25.77
C ARG A 280 -4.39 -4.32 24.54
N VAL A 281 -4.11 -3.01 24.58
CA VAL A 281 -3.36 -2.34 23.51
C VAL A 281 -1.96 -2.92 23.36
N TYR A 282 -1.25 -3.14 24.46
CA TYR A 282 0.10 -3.72 24.43
C TYR A 282 0.10 -5.15 23.84
N LYS A 283 -0.87 -5.99 24.22
CA LYS A 283 -1.02 -7.36 23.71
C LYS A 283 -1.37 -7.43 22.23
N LYS A 284 -2.12 -6.46 21.70
CA LYS A 284 -2.52 -6.42 20.29
C LYS A 284 -1.49 -5.73 19.38
N ARG A 285 -0.47 -5.09 19.94
CA ARG A 285 0.60 -4.47 19.14
C ARG A 285 1.39 -5.59 18.43
N PRO A 286 1.36 -5.68 17.10
CA PRO A 286 2.05 -6.75 16.38
C PRO A 286 3.56 -6.59 16.54
N VAL A 287 4.30 -7.70 16.67
CA VAL A 287 5.76 -7.73 16.57
C VAL A 287 6.10 -8.41 15.24
N PHE A 288 6.23 -7.61 14.19
CA PHE A 288 6.64 -8.18 12.90
C PHE A 288 8.05 -8.75 13.00
N ALA A 289 8.18 -10.08 13.01
CA ALA A 289 9.46 -10.74 12.78
C ALA A 289 9.80 -10.64 11.29
N ILE A 290 10.72 -9.74 10.94
CA ILE A 290 11.28 -9.68 9.58
C ILE A 290 12.16 -10.91 9.42
N ILE A 291 11.72 -11.87 8.59
CA ILE A 291 12.46 -13.11 8.35
C ILE A 291 13.59 -12.87 7.35
N GLU A 292 13.32 -12.12 6.27
CA GLU A 292 14.31 -11.75 5.28
C GLU A 292 14.16 -10.26 4.91
N PRO A 293 15.17 -9.42 5.15
CA PRO A 293 15.12 -8.01 4.78
C PRO A 293 15.26 -7.82 3.27
N ALA A 294 14.81 -6.66 2.78
CA ALA A 294 14.98 -6.27 1.39
C ALA A 294 16.48 -6.24 1.03
N THR A 295 16.94 -7.22 0.25
CA THR A 295 18.34 -7.30 -0.20
C THR A 295 18.44 -6.79 -1.64
N VAL A 296 19.48 -6.03 -1.94
CA VAL A 296 19.72 -5.48 -3.28
C VAL A 296 19.95 -6.62 -4.29
N PRO A 297 19.21 -6.66 -5.40
CA PRO A 297 19.30 -7.76 -6.36
C PRO A 297 20.57 -7.61 -7.20
N LEU A 298 21.36 -8.68 -7.25
CA LEU A 298 22.63 -8.70 -7.99
C LEU A 298 22.46 -9.01 -9.49
N SER A 299 21.32 -9.60 -9.87
CA SER A 299 21.03 -10.01 -11.25
C SER A 299 19.70 -9.43 -11.75
N PRO A 300 19.63 -8.98 -13.02
CA PRO A 300 18.39 -8.49 -13.61
C PRO A 300 17.45 -9.68 -13.91
N VAL A 301 16.16 -9.51 -13.60
CA VAL A 301 15.11 -10.50 -13.87
C VAL A 301 14.59 -10.37 -15.30
N SER A 302 14.55 -9.14 -15.82
CA SER A 302 14.18 -8.88 -17.20
C SER A 302 15.25 -8.07 -17.93
N PRO A 303 15.45 -8.33 -19.24
CA PRO A 303 14.76 -9.34 -20.04
C PRO A 303 15.51 -10.69 -20.02
N SER A 304 14.77 -11.81 -19.96
CA SER A 304 15.41 -13.13 -19.85
C SER A 304 16.04 -13.55 -21.19
N LYS A 305 17.34 -13.80 -21.17
CA LYS A 305 18.15 -14.14 -22.35
C LYS A 305 17.54 -15.31 -23.15
N ILE A 306 16.96 -16.29 -22.46
CA ILE A 306 16.35 -17.48 -23.05
C ILE A 306 15.05 -17.15 -23.80
N LYS A 307 14.16 -16.32 -23.23
CA LYS A 307 12.89 -15.96 -23.90
C LYS A 307 13.16 -15.17 -25.18
N ILE A 308 14.10 -14.24 -25.12
CA ILE A 308 14.50 -13.44 -26.29
C ILE A 308 15.11 -14.32 -27.37
N LEU A 309 15.99 -15.25 -27.00
CA LEU A 309 16.59 -16.17 -27.96
C LEU A 309 15.52 -17.04 -28.64
N SER A 310 14.53 -17.52 -27.90
CA SER A 310 13.39 -18.27 -28.46
C SER A 310 12.59 -17.45 -29.46
N VAL A 311 12.29 -16.17 -29.15
CA VAL A 311 11.56 -15.28 -30.07
C VAL A 311 12.37 -14.95 -31.33
N ILE A 312 13.67 -14.67 -31.19
CA ILE A 312 14.56 -14.38 -32.34
C ILE A 312 14.69 -15.61 -33.24
N PHE A 313 14.77 -16.80 -32.65
CA PHE A 313 14.83 -18.06 -33.38
C PHE A 313 13.55 -18.27 -34.21
N LEU A 314 12.37 -18.10 -33.59
CA LEU A 314 11.08 -18.25 -34.26
C LEU A 314 10.90 -17.20 -35.38
N LEU A 315 11.27 -15.95 -35.13
CA LEU A 315 11.18 -14.88 -36.12
C LEU A 315 12.13 -15.11 -37.31
N SER A 316 13.33 -15.63 -37.05
CA SER A 316 14.30 -15.97 -38.10
C SER A 316 13.80 -17.13 -38.97
N LEU A 317 13.14 -18.13 -38.37
CA LEU A 317 12.51 -19.22 -39.09
C LEU A 317 11.39 -18.71 -40.00
N ALA A 318 10.50 -17.85 -39.47
CA ALA A 318 9.38 -17.28 -40.21
C ALA A 318 9.84 -16.43 -41.41
N MET A 319 10.87 -15.59 -41.23
CA MET A 319 11.47 -14.83 -42.34
C MET A 319 12.11 -15.75 -43.39
N GLY A 320 12.76 -16.84 -42.97
CA GLY A 320 13.32 -17.84 -43.88
C GLY A 320 12.25 -18.51 -44.72
N CYS A 321 11.17 -18.98 -44.09
CA CYS A 321 10.02 -19.56 -44.79
C CYS A 321 9.38 -18.55 -45.74
N GLY A 322 9.13 -17.32 -45.30
CA GLY A 322 8.55 -16.27 -46.13
C GLY A 322 9.39 -15.94 -47.37
N TRP A 323 10.72 -15.88 -47.22
CA TRP A 323 11.64 -15.68 -48.35
C TRP A 323 11.58 -16.82 -49.36
N ILE A 324 11.53 -18.07 -48.87
CA ILE A 324 11.41 -19.25 -49.72
C ILE A 324 10.06 -19.23 -50.45
N TYR A 325 8.96 -18.93 -49.77
CA TYR A 325 7.65 -18.78 -50.40
C TYR A 325 7.61 -17.68 -51.46
N PHE A 326 8.18 -16.51 -51.17
CA PHE A 326 8.25 -15.40 -52.12
C PHE A 326 9.09 -15.74 -53.36
N LYS A 327 10.21 -16.44 -53.16
CA LYS A 327 11.07 -16.90 -54.26
C LYS A 327 10.44 -18.04 -55.08
N THR A 328 9.61 -18.87 -54.44
CA THR A 328 9.00 -20.06 -55.06
C THR A 328 7.70 -19.73 -55.78
N MET A 329 7.08 -18.56 -55.57
CA MET A 329 6.05 -18.08 -56.50
C MET A 329 6.70 -17.73 -57.85
N PRO A 330 6.46 -18.49 -58.93
CA PRO A 330 6.85 -18.09 -60.26
C PRO A 330 5.98 -16.89 -60.64
N CYS A 331 6.54 -15.93 -61.38
CA CYS A 331 5.74 -14.97 -62.14
C CYS A 331 4.62 -15.74 -62.85
N TYR A 332 3.36 -15.48 -62.47
CA TYR A 332 2.20 -15.87 -63.25
C TYR A 332 2.27 -15.08 -64.55
N ASN A 333 3.00 -15.64 -65.52
CA ASN A 333 3.12 -15.11 -66.87
C ASN A 333 1.73 -15.12 -67.48
N TYR A 334 1.25 -13.92 -67.78
CA TYR A 334 0.10 -13.69 -68.64
C TYR A 334 0.52 -14.04 -70.07
N ASP A 335 0.31 -15.29 -70.47
CA ASP A 335 0.36 -15.71 -71.87
C ASP A 335 -1.05 -16.19 -72.29
N GLN A 336 -1.95 -15.22 -72.41
CA GLN A 336 -3.05 -15.29 -73.36
C GLN A 336 -2.87 -14.11 -74.32
N LYS A 337 -2.16 -14.36 -75.43
CA LYS A 337 -2.42 -13.72 -76.71
C LYS A 337 -1.82 -14.55 -77.83
N ASP A 338 -2.71 -14.83 -78.80
CA ASP A 338 -2.42 -15.13 -80.20
C ASP A 338 -2.08 -16.58 -80.57
N ILE A 339 -3.14 -17.41 -80.76
CA ILE A 339 -3.67 -17.90 -82.06
C ILE A 339 -4.54 -19.14 -81.86
#